data_AF-A0A1J3IDQ1-F1
#
_entry.id   AF-A0A1J3IDQ1-F1
#
_cell.length_a   1.000
_cell.length_b   1.000
_cell.length_c   1.000
_cell.angle_alpha   90.00
_cell.angle_beta   90.00
_cell.angle_gamma   90.00
#
_symmetry.space_group_name_H-M   'P 1'
#
loop_
_entity.id
_entity.type
_entity.pdbx_description
1 polymer ?
#
loop_
_entity_poly.entity_id
_entity_poly.type
_entity_poly.pdbx_seq_one_letter_code
_entity_poly.pdbx_strand_id
1 'polypeptide(L)'
;MLLNCFPEINSPTEYNDEGDMTYLCTHCNAKFWYGERINKKKRSRNPVFTLCCQQGQVKLPLLRDPPPPIARLIFGNDELSKHYQKHTRPYSMLFSMTSLGGKVDHSIKKGRGPQMFQLHGENYHLMGSMLPQPDREKL
;
A
#
# COMPACT_ATOMS: atom_id res chain seq x y z
N MET A 1 -9.79 -33.69 -2.71
CA MET A 1 -10.52 -33.21 -3.91
C MET A 1 -11.11 -31.85 -3.58
N LEU A 2 -11.18 -30.95 -4.57
CA LEU A 2 -11.44 -29.50 -4.49
C LEU A 2 -10.21 -28.60 -4.36
N LEU A 3 -9.24 -28.82 -5.24
CA LEU A 3 -8.58 -27.71 -5.94
C LEU A 3 -9.25 -27.69 -7.32
N ASN A 4 -9.96 -26.61 -7.65
CA ASN A 4 -10.24 -26.13 -9.03
C ASN A 4 -11.32 -25.04 -8.96
N CYS A 5 -10.90 -23.83 -8.59
CA CYS A 5 -11.62 -22.59 -8.89
C CYS A 5 -10.59 -21.47 -9.08
N PHE A 6 -9.74 -21.61 -10.09
CA PHE A 6 -9.19 -20.47 -10.81
C PHE A 6 -9.40 -20.76 -12.29
N PRO A 7 -10.20 -19.94 -13.02
CA PRO A 7 -10.25 -20.07 -14.46
C PRO A 7 -8.85 -19.76 -15.00
N GLU A 8 -8.29 -20.66 -15.80
CA GLU A 8 -7.06 -20.42 -16.54
C GLU A 8 -7.25 -19.19 -17.42
N ILE A 9 -6.58 -18.09 -17.07
CA ILE A 9 -6.54 -16.88 -17.88
C ILE A 9 -5.55 -17.15 -19.02
N ASN A 10 -5.97 -17.93 -20.02
CA ASN A 10 -5.24 -18.17 -21.26
C ASN A 10 -5.52 -17.06 -22.28
N SER A 11 -5.12 -15.84 -21.95
CA SER A 11 -4.88 -14.77 -22.92
C SER A 11 -3.49 -14.22 -22.64
N PRO A 12 -2.64 -13.96 -23.66
CA PRO A 12 -1.50 -13.08 -23.43
C PRO A 12 -2.11 -11.80 -22.88
N THR A 13 -1.75 -11.44 -21.65
CA THR A 13 -2.10 -10.13 -21.11
C THR A 13 -1.33 -9.12 -21.96
N GLU A 14 -1.97 -8.66 -23.03
CA GLU A 14 -1.42 -7.62 -23.89
C GLU A 14 -1.12 -6.43 -22.98
N TYR A 15 0.15 -6.05 -22.93
CA TYR A 15 0.59 -4.96 -22.08
C TYR A 15 -0.04 -3.67 -22.60
N ASN A 16 -1.01 -3.12 -21.86
CA ASN A 16 -1.60 -1.84 -22.20
C ASN A 16 -0.66 -0.73 -21.75
N ASP A 17 0.10 -0.18 -22.69
CA ASP A 17 0.99 0.96 -22.47
C ASP A 17 0.20 2.28 -22.56
N GLU A 18 0.02 2.96 -21.43
CA GLU A 18 -0.59 4.30 -21.35
C GLU A 18 0.43 5.44 -21.58
N GLY A 19 1.69 5.09 -21.88
CA GLY A 19 2.81 6.00 -22.09
C GLY A 19 3.40 6.56 -20.79
N ASP A 20 4.26 7.57 -20.95
CA ASP A 20 4.95 8.20 -19.83
C ASP A 20 4.07 9.17 -19.03
N MET A 21 4.35 9.26 -17.74
CA MET A 21 3.72 10.20 -16.80
C MET A 21 4.26 11.63 -16.99
N THR A 22 3.88 12.26 -18.11
CA THR A 22 4.40 13.57 -18.54
C THR A 22 3.44 14.73 -18.30
N TYR A 23 2.16 14.46 -18.03
CA TYR A 23 1.17 15.52 -17.85
C TYR A 23 1.21 16.07 -16.43
N LEU A 24 1.12 17.39 -16.30
CA LEU A 24 1.16 18.08 -15.01
C LEU A 24 -0.22 18.65 -14.67
N CYS A 25 -0.62 18.52 -13.41
CA CYS A 25 -1.74 19.27 -12.88
C CYS A 25 -1.42 20.77 -12.86
N THR A 26 -2.31 21.59 -13.41
CA THR A 26 -2.17 23.06 -13.50
C THR A 26 -2.11 23.77 -12.15
N HIS A 27 -2.55 23.12 -11.07
CA HIS A 27 -2.65 23.75 -9.75
C HIS A 27 -1.52 23.35 -8.80
N CYS A 28 -1.06 22.09 -8.84
CA CYS A 28 -0.07 21.57 -7.90
C CYS A 28 1.15 20.91 -8.56
N ASN A 29 1.22 20.89 -9.89
CA ASN A 29 2.30 20.26 -10.65
C ASN A 29 2.52 18.76 -10.38
N ALA A 30 1.54 18.08 -9.78
CA ALA A 30 1.56 16.62 -9.69
C ALA A 30 1.54 16.02 -11.10
N LYS A 31 2.33 14.96 -11.29
CA LYS A 31 2.46 14.24 -12.57
C LYS A 31 1.34 13.21 -12.73
N PHE A 32 0.85 13.05 -13.95
CA PHE A 32 -0.26 12.17 -14.32
C PHE A 32 0.00 11.49 -15.66
N TRP A 33 -0.63 10.33 -15.85
CA TRP A 33 -0.81 9.74 -17.17
C TRP A 33 -1.99 10.39 -17.90
N TYR A 34 -1.97 10.42 -19.23
CA TYR A 34 -3.07 11.01 -20.02
C TYR A 34 -4.41 10.32 -19.74
N GLY A 35 -4.39 9.01 -19.51
CA GLY A 35 -5.56 8.19 -19.20
C GLY A 35 -6.26 8.52 -17.88
N GLU A 36 -5.59 9.25 -16.97
CA GLU A 36 -6.12 9.62 -15.65
C GLU A 36 -6.95 10.91 -15.66
N ARG A 37 -7.05 11.58 -16.83
CA ARG A 37 -7.91 12.76 -16.98
C ARG A 37 -9.36 12.44 -16.68
N ILE A 38 -10.08 13.44 -16.16
CA ILE A 38 -11.52 13.29 -15.80
C ILE A 38 -12.36 13.00 -17.04
N ASN A 39 -12.16 13.78 -18.11
CA ASN A 39 -12.94 13.65 -19.34
C ASN A 39 -12.24 12.72 -20.34
N LYS A 40 -12.40 11.41 -20.16
CA LYS A 40 -11.82 10.41 -21.07
C LYS A 40 -12.41 10.45 -22.48
N LYS A 41 -13.65 10.93 -22.64
CA LYS A 41 -14.35 10.98 -23.93
C LYS A 41 -13.79 12.05 -24.87
N LYS A 42 -13.28 13.16 -24.34
CA LYS A 42 -12.68 14.25 -25.13
C LYS A 42 -11.16 14.10 -25.15
N ARG A 43 -10.57 14.19 -26.34
CA ARG A 43 -9.14 14.43 -26.47
C ARG A 43 -8.90 15.92 -26.18
N SER A 44 -8.34 16.21 -25.01
CA SER A 44 -7.92 17.55 -24.62
C SER A 44 -6.42 17.68 -24.74
N ARG A 45 -5.93 18.80 -25.28
CA ARG A 45 -4.51 19.19 -25.23
C ARG A 45 -4.09 19.56 -23.79
N ASN A 46 -5.03 20.09 -23.01
CA ASN A 46 -4.85 20.44 -21.61
C ASN A 46 -5.78 19.55 -20.77
N PRO A 47 -5.36 18.32 -20.42
CA PRO A 47 -6.16 17.43 -19.58
C PRO A 47 -6.31 18.02 -18.16
N VAL A 48 -7.47 17.77 -17.56
CA VAL A 48 -7.79 18.18 -16.18
C VAL A 48 -7.82 16.95 -15.29
N PHE A 49 -7.22 17.08 -14.11
CA PHE A 49 -7.05 16.01 -13.12
C PHE A 49 -7.60 16.44 -11.76
N THR A 50 -8.21 15.50 -11.03
CA THR A 50 -8.77 15.73 -9.68
C THR A 50 -8.08 14.93 -8.59
N LEU A 51 -7.36 13.85 -8.92
CA LEU A 51 -6.81 12.91 -7.95
C LEU A 51 -5.67 13.48 -7.07
N CYS A 52 -5.17 14.68 -7.37
CA CYS A 52 -4.16 15.35 -6.55
C CYS A 52 -4.78 16.40 -5.61
N CYS A 53 -5.02 17.61 -6.13
CA CYS A 53 -5.46 18.77 -5.37
C CYS A 53 -6.95 19.10 -5.58
N GLN A 54 -7.70 18.20 -6.21
CA GLN A 54 -9.11 18.41 -6.55
C GLN A 54 -9.33 19.74 -7.29
N GLN A 55 -8.55 19.97 -8.36
CA GLN A 55 -8.57 21.22 -9.15
C GLN A 55 -8.26 22.48 -8.31
N GLY A 56 -7.33 22.36 -7.36
CA GLY A 56 -6.88 23.46 -6.50
C GLY A 56 -7.75 23.70 -5.26
N GLN A 57 -8.78 22.88 -5.01
CA GLN A 57 -9.59 22.97 -3.80
C GLN A 57 -8.82 22.53 -2.54
N VAL A 58 -7.85 21.63 -2.70
CA VAL A 58 -7.04 21.10 -1.60
C VAL A 58 -5.56 21.46 -1.80
N LYS A 59 -4.96 22.08 -0.80
CA LYS A 59 -3.51 22.28 -0.76
C LYS A 59 -2.85 21.07 -0.11
N LEU A 60 -2.24 20.21 -0.93
CA LEU A 60 -1.47 19.08 -0.42
C LEU A 60 -0.17 19.59 0.24
N PRO A 61 0.14 19.20 1.49
CA PRO A 61 1.44 19.49 2.07
C PRO A 61 2.52 18.71 1.33
N LEU A 62 3.74 19.26 1.31
CA LEU A 62 4.90 18.53 0.83
C LEU A 62 5.13 17.29 1.69
N LEU A 63 5.60 16.21 1.07
CA LEU A 63 6.02 15.02 1.80
C LEU A 63 7.11 15.40 2.79
N ARG A 64 6.94 14.94 4.03
CA ARG A 64 7.99 15.07 5.05
C ARG A 64 9.13 14.13 4.68
N ASP A 65 10.36 14.58 4.93
CA ASP A 65 11.51 13.72 4.73
C ASP A 65 11.42 12.48 5.64
N PRO A 66 11.82 11.30 5.13
CA PRO A 66 11.85 10.10 5.94
C PRO A 66 12.87 10.26 7.09
N PRO A 67 12.65 9.60 8.24
CA PRO A 67 13.62 9.56 9.33
C PRO A 67 15.02 9.14 8.84
N PRO A 68 16.12 9.69 9.38
CA PRO A 68 17.47 9.49 8.84
C PRO A 68 17.89 8.03 8.59
N PRO A 69 17.57 7.05 9.46
CA PRO A 69 17.91 5.65 9.19
C PRO A 69 17.21 5.10 7.96
N ILE A 70 15.93 5.46 7.76
CA ILE A 70 15.13 5.01 6.63
C ILE A 70 15.56 5.74 5.36
N ALA A 71 15.85 7.04 5.46
CA ALA A 71 16.38 7.84 4.35
C ALA A 71 17.67 7.22 3.79
N ARG A 72 18.58 6.79 4.67
CA ARG A 72 19.80 6.10 4.27
C ARG A 72 19.50 4.80 3.52
N LEU A 73 18.56 3.98 3.98
CA LEU A 73 18.20 2.73 3.30
C LEU A 73 17.54 2.98 1.93
N ILE A 74 16.70 4.01 1.81
CA ILE A 74 15.98 4.34 0.58
C ILE A 74 16.90 4.97 -0.47
N PHE A 75 17.77 5.90 -0.07
CA PHE A 75 18.57 6.72 -0.99
C PHE A 75 20.08 6.44 -0.95
N GLY A 76 20.54 5.55 -0.08
CA GLY A 76 21.94 5.17 0.06
C GLY A 76 22.43 4.25 -1.05
N ASN A 77 23.76 4.18 -1.19
CA ASN A 77 24.45 3.39 -2.22
C ASN A 77 25.32 2.25 -1.64
N ASP A 78 25.32 2.09 -0.33
CA ASP A 78 25.97 0.98 0.36
C ASP A 78 25.24 -0.35 0.11
N GLU A 79 25.91 -1.45 0.45
CA GLU A 79 25.39 -2.80 0.22
C GLU A 79 24.07 -3.06 0.95
N LEU A 80 23.93 -2.54 2.18
CA LEU A 80 22.70 -2.66 2.97
C LEU A 80 21.54 -1.89 2.31
N SER A 81 21.78 -0.66 1.84
CA SER A 81 20.78 0.13 1.12
C SER A 81 20.34 -0.53 -0.17
N LYS A 82 21.27 -1.08 -0.96
CA LYS A 82 20.94 -1.85 -2.19
C LYS A 82 20.13 -3.10 -1.88
N HIS A 83 20.48 -3.82 -0.82
CA HIS A 83 19.71 -4.96 -0.35
C HIS A 83 18.29 -4.54 0.04
N TYR A 84 18.14 -3.46 0.81
CA TYR A 84 16.84 -2.92 1.19
C TYR A 84 15.98 -2.55 -0.01
N GLN A 85 16.51 -1.74 -0.93
CA GLN A 85 15.79 -1.28 -2.13
C GLN A 85 15.31 -2.45 -2.99
N LYS A 86 16.15 -3.47 -3.19
CA LYS A 86 15.80 -4.70 -3.92
C LYS A 86 14.69 -5.52 -3.23
N HIS A 87 14.61 -5.48 -1.90
CA HIS A 87 13.69 -6.29 -1.10
C HIS A 87 12.63 -5.47 -0.34
N THR A 88 12.32 -4.25 -0.82
CA THR A 88 11.36 -3.33 -0.16
C THR A 88 10.00 -3.98 0.08
N ARG A 89 9.52 -4.82 -0.85
CA ARG A 89 8.23 -5.51 -0.72
C ARG A 89 8.22 -6.53 0.44
N PRO A 90 9.16 -7.49 0.54
CA PRO A 90 9.32 -8.32 1.74
C PRO A 90 9.37 -7.54 3.04
N TYR A 91 10.15 -6.46 3.10
CA TYR A 91 10.21 -5.60 4.30
C TYR A 91 8.84 -4.99 4.62
N SER A 92 8.12 -4.48 3.63
CA SER A 92 6.77 -3.93 3.84
C SER A 92 5.78 -5.00 4.29
N MET A 93 5.86 -6.21 3.72
CA MET A 93 5.00 -7.33 4.07
C MET A 93 5.22 -7.80 5.51
N LEU A 94 6.45 -7.75 6.02
CA LEU A 94 6.73 -8.04 7.44
C LEU A 94 5.95 -7.11 8.38
N PHE A 95 5.82 -5.82 8.04
CA PHE A 95 5.00 -4.88 8.81
C PHE A 95 3.49 -5.11 8.62
N SER A 96 3.06 -5.67 7.48
CA SER A 96 1.65 -6.06 7.28
C SER A 96 1.23 -7.29 8.11
N MET A 97 2.19 -8.08 8.62
CA MET A 97 1.94 -9.26 9.45
C MET A 97 1.77 -8.93 10.94
N THR A 98 1.74 -7.66 11.32
CA THR A 98 1.42 -7.27 12.70
C THR A 98 0.02 -7.75 13.06
N SER A 99 -0.11 -8.54 14.12
CA SER A 99 -1.44 -8.88 14.64
C SER A 99 -2.11 -7.62 15.17
N LEU A 100 -3.43 -7.56 15.02
CA LEU A 100 -4.20 -6.46 15.58
C LEU A 100 -4.36 -6.71 17.09
N GLY A 101 -3.72 -5.89 17.90
CA GLY A 101 -3.90 -5.84 19.35
C GLY A 101 -4.95 -4.81 19.72
N GLY A 102 -5.81 -5.15 20.67
CA GLY A 102 -6.81 -4.23 21.21
C GLY A 102 -7.61 -4.89 22.32
N LYS A 103 -8.34 -4.07 23.09
CA LYS A 103 -9.23 -4.59 24.13
C LYS A 103 -10.49 -5.13 23.45
N VAL A 104 -10.60 -6.46 23.41
CA VAL A 104 -11.79 -7.13 22.87
C VAL A 104 -12.92 -7.03 23.89
N ASP A 105 -14.05 -6.48 23.47
CA ASP A 105 -15.27 -6.58 24.24
C ASP A 105 -15.95 -7.91 23.96
N HIS A 106 -16.10 -8.69 25.04
CA HIS A 106 -16.76 -9.99 25.02
C HIS A 106 -18.25 -9.89 25.38
N SER A 107 -18.78 -8.69 25.60
CA SER A 107 -20.20 -8.46 25.95
C SER A 107 -21.16 -8.73 24.78
N ILE A 108 -20.67 -8.81 23.54
CA ILE A 108 -21.49 -9.08 22.36
C ILE A 108 -22.08 -10.49 22.43
N LYS A 109 -23.43 -10.57 22.36
CA LYS A 109 -24.16 -11.83 22.32
C LYS A 109 -23.84 -12.61 21.04
N LYS A 110 -23.44 -13.87 21.21
CA LYS A 110 -23.22 -14.81 20.10
C LYS A 110 -24.55 -15.11 19.41
N GLY A 111 -24.70 -14.63 18.17
CA GLY A 111 -25.83 -14.97 17.29
C GLY A 111 -25.62 -16.30 16.56
N ARG A 112 -26.52 -16.64 15.63
CA ARG A 112 -26.41 -17.82 14.74
C ARG A 112 -25.44 -17.64 13.56
N GLY A 113 -24.78 -16.49 13.46
CA GLY A 113 -23.83 -16.15 12.39
C GLY A 113 -22.36 -16.20 12.82
N PRO A 114 -21.43 -15.77 11.95
CA PRO A 114 -20.00 -15.68 12.28
C PRO A 114 -19.76 -14.92 13.58
N GLN A 115 -18.79 -15.39 14.37
CA GLN A 115 -18.49 -14.82 15.68
C GLN A 115 -17.93 -13.41 15.52
N MET A 116 -18.74 -12.41 15.90
CA MET A 116 -18.33 -11.01 15.92
C MET A 116 -17.58 -10.72 17.21
N PHE A 117 -16.53 -9.91 17.12
CA PHE A 117 -15.81 -9.35 18.27
C PHE A 117 -15.77 -7.82 18.11
N GLN A 118 -15.97 -7.09 19.21
CA GLN A 118 -15.81 -5.63 19.22
C GLN A 118 -14.42 -5.29 19.74
N LEU A 119 -13.77 -4.32 19.12
CA LEU A 119 -12.56 -3.69 19.68
C LEU A 119 -12.94 -2.32 20.23
N HIS A 120 -12.49 -2.03 21.45
CA HIS A 120 -12.65 -0.72 22.08
C HIS A 120 -11.30 -0.08 22.40
N GLY A 121 -11.25 1.26 22.31
CA GLY A 121 -10.06 2.05 22.62
C GLY A 121 -9.08 2.16 21.45
N GLU A 122 -7.79 2.34 21.78
CA GLU A 122 -6.72 2.41 20.80
C GLU A 122 -6.37 1.02 20.28
N ASN A 123 -6.32 0.87 18.96
CA ASN A 123 -5.84 -0.34 18.31
C ASN A 123 -4.34 -0.21 18.04
N TYR A 124 -3.58 -1.24 18.39
CA TYR A 124 -2.14 -1.27 18.18
C TYR A 124 -1.78 -2.39 17.21
N HIS A 125 -0.80 -2.14 16.37
CA HIS A 125 -0.14 -3.16 15.57
C HIS A 125 0.87 -3.89 16.46
N LEU A 126 0.54 -5.12 16.86
CA LEU A 126 1.46 -5.97 17.63
C LEU A 126 2.41 -6.65 16.65
N MET A 127 3.68 -6.27 16.68
CA MET A 127 4.75 -7.02 16.04
C MET A 127 5.29 -8.03 17.05
N GLY A 128 5.19 -9.33 16.75
CA GLY A 128 5.86 -10.36 17.53
C GLY A 128 7.38 -10.19 17.51
N SER A 129 8.10 -10.83 18.43
CA SER A 129 9.57 -10.85 18.42
C SER A 129 10.07 -11.35 17.06
N MET A 130 10.79 -10.50 16.31
CA MET A 130 11.49 -10.91 15.08
C MET A 130 12.70 -11.80 15.37
N LEU A 131 13.08 -11.93 16.64
CA LEU A 131 14.12 -12.85 17.07
C LEU A 131 13.48 -14.20 17.40
N PRO A 132 14.01 -15.32 16.86
CA PRO A 132 13.61 -16.64 17.31
C PRO A 132 13.89 -16.75 18.81
N GLN A 133 12.98 -17.37 19.55
CA GLN A 133 13.25 -17.70 20.94
C GLN A 133 14.47 -18.63 20.98
N PRO A 134 15.45 -18.40 21.88
CA PRO A 134 16.75 -19.07 21.86
C PRO A 134 16.73 -20.59 22.12
N ASP A 135 15.61 -21.29 21.96
CA ASP A 135 15.42 -22.67 22.44
C ASP A 135 14.21 -23.43 21.85
N ARG A 136 13.62 -22.99 20.72
CA ARG A 136 12.62 -23.82 20.00
C ARG A 136 13.17 -24.36 18.70
N GLU A 137 14.11 -25.28 18.81
CA GLU A 137 14.33 -26.28 17.76
C GLU A 137 13.05 -27.11 17.61
N LYS A 138 12.55 -27.12 16.36
CA LYS A 138 11.78 -28.19 15.69
C LYS A 138 10.95 -29.12 16.58
N LEU A 139 9.63 -29.07 16.38
CA LEU A 139 8.83 -30.29 16.26
C LEU A 139 8.03 -30.24 14.97
#